data_AF-A0A7T1DW48-F1
#
_entry.id   AF-A0A7T1DW48-F1
#
_cell.length_a   1.000
_cell.length_b   1.000
_cell.length_c   1.000
_cell.angle_alpha   90.00
_cell.angle_beta   90.00
_cell.angle_gamma   90.00
#
_symmetry.space_group_name_H-M   'P 1'
#
loop_
_entity.id
_entity.type
_entity.pdbx_description
1 polymer ?
#
loop_
_entity_poly.entity_id
_entity_poly.type
_entity_poly.pdbx_seq_one_letter_code
_entity_poly.pdbx_strand_id
1 'polypeptide(L)'
;MSTTKKLRLGPLPKMESTKLTFACPAGLKADLDRYAALHAQTYGEAVDAATLIPHMLEAFMAGDRGFRRGAATQQRPAKTGSAIVSPEGRAP
;
A
#
# COMPACT_ATOMS: atom_id res chain seq x y z
N MET A 1 -1.59 42.26 20.45
CA MET A 1 -0.80 41.27 21.21
C MET A 1 -1.71 40.08 21.53
N SER A 2 -1.71 39.04 20.70
CA SER A 2 -2.44 37.79 20.95
C SER A 2 -1.46 36.64 20.75
N THR A 3 -0.93 36.11 21.85
CA THR A 3 0.04 35.00 21.85
C THR A 3 -0.71 33.69 21.70
N THR A 4 -0.97 33.28 20.45
CA THR A 4 -1.44 31.93 20.14
C THR A 4 -0.36 30.93 20.53
N LYS A 5 -0.55 30.27 21.68
CA LYS A 5 0.25 29.13 22.13
C LYS A 5 0.22 28.04 21.05
N LYS A 6 1.28 27.95 20.26
CA LYS A 6 1.48 26.90 19.25
C LYS A 6 1.57 25.57 19.99
N LEU A 7 0.50 24.78 19.92
CA LEU A 7 0.50 23.43 20.47
C LEU A 7 1.65 22.65 19.81
N ARG A 8 2.44 21.93 20.63
CA ARG A 8 3.61 21.16 20.17
C ARG A 8 3.20 19.99 19.27
N LEU A 9 1.92 19.66 19.24
CA LEU A 9 1.32 18.72 18.31
C LEU A 9 0.82 19.52 17.10
N GLY A 10 1.46 19.29 15.95
CA GLY A 10 0.92 19.73 14.67
C GLY A 10 -0.44 19.05 14.38
N PRO A 11 -1.13 19.42 13.29
CA PRO A 11 -2.35 18.75 12.90
C PRO A 11 -2.11 17.22 12.82
N LEU A 12 -2.97 16.47 13.49
CA LEU A 12 -2.87 15.01 13.52
C LEU A 12 -2.98 14.44 12.09
N PRO A 13 -2.20 13.40 11.75
CA PRO A 13 -2.35 12.72 10.48
C PRO A 13 -3.78 12.21 10.33
N LYS A 14 -4.38 12.43 9.16
CA LYS A 14 -5.72 11.91 8.88
C LYS A 14 -5.67 10.39 8.83
N MET A 15 -6.43 9.74 9.69
CA MET A 15 -6.74 8.32 9.54
C MET A 15 -7.76 8.19 8.41
N GLU A 16 -7.28 7.91 7.21
CA GLU A 16 -8.13 7.63 6.05
C GLU A 16 -8.42 6.13 6.02
N SER A 17 -9.67 5.75 6.31
CA SER A 17 -10.15 4.38 6.15
C SER A 17 -11.01 4.29 4.89
N THR A 18 -10.58 3.52 3.88
CA THR A 18 -11.37 3.30 2.66
C THR A 18 -12.22 2.05 2.80
N LYS A 19 -13.54 2.20 2.73
CA LYS A 19 -14.47 1.07 2.69
C LYS A 19 -14.65 0.61 1.24
N LEU A 20 -14.43 -0.68 0.99
CA LEU A 20 -14.62 -1.29 -0.33
C LEU A 20 -15.76 -2.32 -0.27
N THR A 21 -16.64 -2.30 -1.26
CA THR A 21 -17.74 -3.27 -1.41
C THR A 21 -17.54 -4.04 -2.70
N PHE A 22 -17.64 -5.37 -2.65
CA PHE A 22 -17.55 -6.23 -3.82
C PHE A 22 -18.64 -7.29 -3.81
N ALA A 23 -19.03 -7.77 -4.99
CA ALA A 23 -19.91 -8.92 -5.11
C ALA A 23 -19.10 -10.19 -4.86
N CYS A 24 -19.39 -10.89 -3.76
CA CYS A 24 -18.75 -12.17 -3.43
C CYS A 24 -19.63 -13.32 -3.94
N PRO A 25 -19.14 -14.17 -4.87
CA PRO A 25 -19.85 -15.38 -5.26
C PRO A 25 -20.09 -16.29 -4.06
N ALA A 26 -21.24 -16.98 -4.02
CA ALA A 26 -21.63 -17.82 -2.88
C ALA A 26 -20.60 -18.91 -2.55
N GLY A 27 -19.99 -19.53 -3.58
CA GLY A 27 -18.94 -20.53 -3.40
C GLY A 27 -17.70 -19.96 -2.70
N LEU A 28 -17.26 -18.77 -3.12
CA LEU A 28 -16.12 -18.09 -2.50
C LEU A 28 -16.41 -17.74 -1.03
N LYS A 29 -17.62 -17.26 -0.72
CA LYS A 29 -18.01 -16.98 0.67
C LYS A 29 -17.94 -18.25 1.54
N ALA A 30 -18.45 -19.36 1.05
CA ALA A 30 -18.42 -20.63 1.78
C ALA A 30 -16.99 -21.12 2.04
N ASP A 31 -16.09 -20.97 1.06
CA ASP A 31 -14.68 -21.35 1.24
C ASP A 31 -13.95 -20.41 2.22
N LEU A 32 -14.25 -19.11 2.19
CA LEU A 32 -13.72 -18.15 3.16
C LEU A 32 -14.20 -18.45 4.60
N ASP A 33 -15.47 -18.82 4.77
CA ASP A 33 -16.02 -19.21 6.07
C ASP A 33 -15.37 -20.48 6.60
N ARG A 34 -15.16 -21.47 5.72
CA ARG A 34 -14.43 -22.70 6.08
C ARG A 34 -13.00 -22.38 6.49
N TYR A 35 -12.33 -21.50 5.76
CA TYR A 35 -10.97 -21.08 6.09
C TYR A 35 -10.90 -20.38 7.45
N ALA A 36 -11.83 -19.47 7.74
CA ALA A 36 -11.98 -18.81 9.03
C ALA A 36 -12.17 -19.83 10.18
N ALA A 37 -13.04 -20.83 9.99
CA ALA A 37 -13.25 -21.89 10.98
C ALA A 37 -11.98 -22.74 11.20
N LEU A 38 -11.22 -23.04 10.15
CA LEU A 38 -9.94 -23.77 10.28
C LEU A 38 -8.88 -22.91 11.00
N HIS A 39 -8.83 -21.62 10.71
CA HIS A 39 -7.94 -20.69 11.38
C HIS A 39 -8.24 -20.64 12.89
N ALA A 40 -9.53 -20.56 13.26
CA ALA A 40 -9.96 -20.57 14.65
C ALA A 40 -9.60 -21.86 15.38
N GLN A 41 -9.73 -23.01 14.72
CA GLN A 41 -9.30 -24.29 15.27
C GLN A 41 -7.79 -24.35 15.49
N THR A 42 -7.01 -23.71 14.61
CA THR A 42 -5.54 -23.75 14.65
C THR A 42 -4.96 -22.81 15.72
N TYR A 43 -5.52 -21.60 15.83
CA TYR A 43 -4.97 -20.53 16.69
C TYR A 43 -5.82 -20.24 17.94
N GLY A 44 -6.97 -20.90 18.09
CA GLY A 44 -7.84 -20.77 19.25
C GLY A 44 -8.70 -19.50 19.28
N GLU A 45 -8.61 -18.65 18.27
CA GLU A 45 -9.36 -17.40 18.17
C GLU A 45 -10.30 -17.42 16.97
N ALA A 46 -11.60 -17.21 17.23
CA ALA A 46 -12.60 -17.08 16.18
C ALA A 46 -12.40 -15.77 15.43
N VAL A 47 -12.04 -15.85 14.15
CA VAL A 47 -11.85 -14.70 13.26
C VAL A 47 -12.85 -14.80 12.13
N ASP A 48 -13.50 -13.69 11.76
CA ASP A 48 -14.41 -13.65 10.61
C ASP A 48 -13.63 -13.54 9.29
N ALA A 49 -14.23 -14.05 8.21
CA ALA A 49 -13.71 -13.91 6.86
C ALA A 49 -13.44 -12.43 6.51
N ALA A 50 -14.30 -11.49 6.93
CA ALA A 50 -14.11 -10.06 6.64
C ALA A 50 -12.81 -9.49 7.25
N THR A 51 -12.35 -10.06 8.36
CA THR A 51 -11.09 -9.67 9.01
C THR A 51 -9.88 -10.33 8.34
N LEU A 52 -10.03 -11.56 7.84
CA LEU A 52 -8.95 -12.28 7.15
C LEU A 52 -8.71 -11.77 5.73
N ILE A 53 -9.76 -11.36 5.01
CA ILE A 53 -9.69 -10.95 3.59
C ILE A 53 -8.61 -9.88 3.36
N PRO A 54 -8.52 -8.76 4.13
CA PRO A 54 -7.46 -7.78 3.94
C PRO A 54 -6.05 -8.37 4.03
N HIS A 55 -5.80 -9.23 5.03
CA HIS A 55 -4.49 -9.87 5.21
C HIS A 55 -4.17 -10.87 4.10
N MET A 56 -5.16 -11.63 3.64
CA MET A 56 -5.00 -12.55 2.51
C MET A 56 -4.67 -11.80 1.22
N LEU A 57 -5.35 -10.67 0.97
CA LEU A 57 -5.09 -9.82 -0.20
C LEU A 57 -3.71 -9.18 -0.12
N GLU A 58 -3.29 -8.69 1.05
CA GLU A 58 -1.95 -8.14 1.25
C GLU A 58 -0.87 -9.19 0.96
N ALA A 59 -1.00 -10.38 1.52
CA ALA A 59 -0.07 -11.49 1.28
C ALA A 59 -0.04 -11.90 -0.20
N PHE A 60 -1.20 -11.93 -0.87
CA PHE A 60 -1.31 -12.21 -2.30
C PHE A 60 -0.55 -11.17 -3.13
N MET A 61 -0.78 -9.87 -2.88
CA MET A 61 -0.12 -8.78 -3.61
C MET A 61 1.39 -8.74 -3.36
N ALA A 62 1.83 -9.06 -2.15
CA ALA A 62 3.26 -9.16 -1.81
C ALA A 62 3.95 -10.35 -2.50
N GLY A 63 3.22 -11.45 -2.67
CA GLY A 63 3.68 -12.68 -3.33
C GLY A 63 3.67 -12.63 -4.86
N ASP A 64 2.84 -11.78 -5.47
CA ASP A 64 2.74 -11.66 -6.93
C ASP A 64 3.97 -10.95 -7.54
N ARG A 65 4.93 -11.75 -7.98
CA ARG A 65 6.14 -11.27 -8.66
C ARG A 65 5.84 -10.55 -9.98
N GLY A 66 4.78 -10.93 -10.69
CA GLY A 66 4.36 -10.29 -11.94
C GLY A 66 3.89 -8.87 -11.67
N PHE A 67 3.05 -8.70 -10.65
CA PHE A 67 2.61 -7.39 -10.17
C PHE A 67 3.79 -6.51 -9.72
N ARG A 68 4.71 -7.06 -8.92
CA ARG A 68 5.86 -6.32 -8.38
C ARG A 68 6.85 -5.85 -9.44
N ARG A 69 7.06 -6.62 -10.50
CA ARG A 69 7.95 -6.23 -11.61
C ARG A 69 7.42 -5.02 -12.39
N GLY A 70 6.11 -4.82 -12.47
CA GLY A 70 5.50 -3.65 -13.11
C GLY A 70 5.59 -2.37 -12.27
N ALA A 71 5.63 -2.48 -10.94
CA ALA A 71 5.70 -1.33 -10.03
C ALA A 71 7.09 -0.66 -10.00
N ALA A 72 8.17 -1.44 -10.15
CA ALA A 72 9.54 -0.91 -10.17
C ALA A 72 9.83 0.02 -11.36
N THR A 73 9.08 -0.13 -12.46
CA THR A 73 9.25 0.68 -13.67
C THR A 73 8.56 2.05 -13.56
N GLN A 74 7.61 2.23 -12.62
CA GLN A 74 6.89 3.50 -12.44
C GLN A 74 7.49 4.43 -11.37
N GLN A 75 8.42 3.95 -10.53
CA GLN A 75 8.92 4.72 -9.38
C GLN A 75 10.28 5.40 -9.55
N ARG A 76 10.87 5.45 -10.75
CA ARG A 76 12.01 6.36 -11.01
C ARG A 76 11.49 7.66 -11.59
N PRO A 77 11.32 8.76 -10.81
CA PRO A 77 11.35 10.07 -11.41
C PRO A 77 12.74 10.21 -12.04
N ALA A 78 12.78 10.25 -13.37
CA ALA A 78 13.98 10.58 -14.09
C ALA A 78 14.47 11.93 -13.55
N LYS A 79 15.63 11.94 -12.90
CA LYS A 79 16.35 13.19 -12.63
C LYS A 79 16.76 13.75 -14.00
N THR A 80 15.91 14.60 -14.55
CA THR A 80 16.21 15.48 -15.67
C THR A 80 17.03 16.65 -15.13
N GLY A 81 18.16 16.92 -15.77
CA GLY A 81 19.00 18.10 -15.53
C GLY A 81 20.45 17.72 -15.20
N SER A 82 21.47 18.21 -15.90
CA SER A 82 21.50 19.26 -16.91
C SER A 82 22.75 19.07 -17.77
N ALA A 83 22.59 19.26 -19.07
CA ALA A 83 23.71 19.50 -19.96
C ALA A 83 24.50 20.73 -19.48
N ILE A 84 25.82 20.60 -19.46
CA ILE A 84 26.74 21.72 -19.71
C ILE A 84 27.69 21.26 -20.81
N VAL A 85 27.22 21.45 -22.04
CA VAL A 85 28.10 21.56 -23.20
C VAL A 85 28.59 23.01 -23.22
N SER A 86 29.90 23.22 -23.07
CA SER A 86 30.53 24.51 -23.34
C SER A 86 31.37 24.39 -24.61
N PRO A 87 31.27 25.35 -25.54
CA PRO A 87 32.03 25.33 -26.78
C PRO A 87 33.36 26.09 -26.65
N GLU A 88 34.27 25.78 -27.58
CA GLU A 88 35.30 26.62 -28.18
C GLU A 88 36.57 27.05 -27.41
N GLY A 89 37.72 26.72 -27.99
CA GLY A 89 38.72 27.74 -28.34
C GLY A 89 40.17 27.50 -27.87
N ARG A 90 41.06 27.23 -28.84
CA ARG A 90 42.25 28.04 -29.20
C ARG A 90 43.55 27.25 -29.43
N ALA A 91 44.06 27.37 -30.66
CA ALA A 91 45.42 27.06 -31.12
C ALA A 91 46.45 28.07 -30.54
N PRO A 92 47.77 27.85 -30.68
CA PRO A 92 48.45 27.94 -31.99
C PRO A 92 49.09 26.65 -32.49
#